data_AF-A0A536SEP8-F1
#
_entry.id   AF-A0A536SEP8-F1
#
_cell.length_a   1.000
_cell.length_b   1.000
_cell.length_c   1.000
_cell.angle_alpha   90.00
_cell.angle_beta   90.00
_cell.angle_gamma   90.00
#
_symmetry.space_group_name_H-M   'P 1'
#
loop_
_entity.id
_entity.type
_entity.pdbx_description
1 polymer ?
#
loop_
_entity_poly.entity_id
_entity_poly.type
_entity_poly.pdbx_seq_one_letter_code
_entity_poly.pdbx_strand_id
1 'polypeptide(L)'
;AQPFGRHWHDTHGFGFLEHGAQEWFSGRGIVRGYPGEVITTNPGEVHDGRPLGPPTRRWRIAYVGVDVMTTLTASERGHAEITSPVIKDPLLVRILQGLFARLERWNNRKTHASTSGGLQWP
;
A
#
# COMPACT_ATOMS: atom_id res chain seq x y z
N ALA A 1 -13.80 -2.27 12.11
CA ALA A 1 -13.27 -1.99 10.76
C ALA A 1 -14.24 -2.59 9.75
N GLN A 2 -14.70 -1.79 8.79
CA GLN A 2 -15.64 -2.27 7.77
C GLN A 2 -14.91 -3.12 6.71
N PRO A 3 -15.55 -4.17 6.18
CA PRO A 3 -15.05 -4.89 5.02
C PRO A 3 -15.14 -4.01 3.77
N PHE A 4 -14.20 -4.20 2.85
CA PHE A 4 -14.30 -3.63 1.50
C PHE A 4 -14.94 -4.67 0.59
N GLY A 5 -15.94 -4.24 -0.20
CA GLY A 5 -16.51 -5.07 -1.26
C GLY A 5 -15.50 -5.33 -2.37
N ARG A 6 -15.84 -6.18 -3.34
CA ARG A 6 -14.97 -6.45 -4.50
C ARG A 6 -14.74 -5.19 -5.32
N HIS A 7 -13.47 -4.88 -5.59
CA HIS A 7 -13.03 -3.75 -6.40
C HIS A 7 -11.66 -4.05 -7.02
N TRP A 8 -11.14 -3.12 -7.81
CA TRP A 8 -9.81 -3.20 -8.42
C TRP A 8 -9.24 -1.79 -8.64
N HIS A 9 -7.95 -1.71 -8.92
CA HIS A 9 -7.24 -0.47 -9.25
C HIS A 9 -6.35 -0.68 -10.49
N ASP A 10 -5.95 0.40 -11.15
CA ASP A 10 -5.07 0.41 -12.34
C ASP A 10 -3.58 0.49 -11.99
N THR A 11 -3.21 0.29 -10.73
CA THR A 11 -1.85 0.41 -10.19
C THR A 11 -1.40 -0.85 -9.46
N HIS A 12 -0.09 -1.01 -9.31
CA HIS A 12 0.49 -2.02 -8.44
C HIS A 12 0.40 -1.53 -6.99
N GLY A 13 -0.11 -2.35 -6.09
CA GLY A 13 -0.16 -2.04 -4.66
C GLY A 13 0.96 -2.74 -3.90
N PHE A 14 1.64 -2.01 -3.03
CA PHE A 14 2.59 -2.55 -2.06
C PHE A 14 2.29 -1.98 -0.68
N GLY A 15 1.92 -2.83 0.27
CA GLY A 15 1.51 -2.38 1.59
C GLY A 15 1.90 -3.30 2.72
N PHE A 16 1.58 -2.88 3.92
CA PHE A 16 1.79 -3.67 5.14
C PHE A 16 0.73 -3.30 6.18
N LEU A 17 0.52 -4.21 7.14
CA LEU A 17 -0.34 -3.96 8.29
C LEU A 17 0.47 -3.32 9.42
N GLU A 18 0.03 -2.17 9.91
CA GLU A 18 0.56 -1.54 11.12
C GLU A 18 -0.03 -2.15 12.39
N HIS A 19 -1.27 -2.65 12.31
CA HIS A 19 -1.98 -3.28 13.41
C HIS A 19 -3.03 -4.25 12.88
N GLY A 20 -3.25 -5.35 13.60
CA GLY A 20 -4.25 -6.37 13.26
C GLY A 20 -3.83 -7.26 12.09
N ALA A 21 -4.78 -8.02 11.57
CA ALA A 21 -4.61 -8.93 10.45
C ALA A 21 -5.72 -8.71 9.41
N GLN A 22 -5.51 -9.20 8.19
CA GLN A 22 -6.47 -9.06 7.09
C GLN A 22 -6.61 -10.37 6.33
N GLU A 23 -7.83 -10.69 5.90
CA GLU A 23 -8.13 -11.71 4.91
C GLU A 23 -8.77 -11.05 3.68
N TRP A 24 -8.42 -11.50 2.48
CA TRP A 24 -9.02 -11.03 1.23
C TRP A 24 -9.00 -12.11 0.15
N PHE A 25 -9.88 -11.98 -0.83
CA PHE A 25 -9.75 -12.63 -2.13
C PHE A 25 -8.73 -11.91 -3.00
N SER A 26 -7.77 -12.65 -3.53
CA SER A 26 -6.85 -12.27 -4.60
C SER A 26 -7.20 -13.04 -5.87
N GLY A 27 -6.61 -12.67 -7.01
CA GLY A 27 -6.67 -13.49 -8.24
C GLY A 27 -6.09 -14.91 -8.05
N ARG A 28 -5.44 -15.18 -6.91
CA ARG A 28 -4.85 -16.46 -6.51
C ARG A 28 -5.64 -17.17 -5.40
N GLY A 29 -6.86 -16.71 -5.09
CA GLY A 29 -7.72 -17.27 -4.05
C GLY A 29 -7.67 -16.47 -2.74
N ILE A 30 -8.14 -17.09 -1.64
CA ILE A 30 -8.20 -16.44 -0.33
C ILE A 30 -6.81 -16.35 0.29
N VAL A 31 -6.42 -15.15 0.70
CA VAL A 31 -5.12 -14.82 1.26
C VAL A 31 -5.31 -14.18 2.63
N ARG A 32 -4.34 -14.41 3.53
CA ARG A 32 -4.26 -13.77 4.84
C ARG A 32 -2.93 -13.06 4.98
N GLY A 33 -2.97 -11.85 5.54
CA GLY A 33 -1.81 -11.00 5.77
C GLY A 33 -1.73 -10.60 7.23
N TYR A 34 -0.51 -10.57 7.75
CA TYR A 34 -0.18 -10.33 9.14
C TYR A 34 0.88 -9.23 9.28
N PRO A 35 1.04 -8.65 10.49
CA PRO A 35 2.13 -7.70 10.76
C PRO A 35 3.51 -8.32 10.44
N GLY A 36 4.39 -7.53 9.81
CA GLY A 36 5.70 -8.00 9.38
C GLY A 36 5.72 -8.64 7.98
N GLU A 37 4.61 -8.61 7.26
CA GLU A 37 4.50 -9.06 5.87
C GLU A 37 4.17 -7.89 4.93
N VAL A 38 4.56 -8.04 3.66
CA VAL A 38 4.15 -7.12 2.59
C VAL A 38 2.98 -7.73 1.83
N ILE A 39 1.91 -6.96 1.70
CA ILE A 39 0.73 -7.29 0.90
C ILE A 39 0.88 -6.64 -0.46
N THR A 40 0.54 -7.37 -1.52
CA THR A 40 0.63 -6.87 -2.90
C THR A 40 -0.66 -7.07 -3.67
N THR A 41 -0.90 -6.21 -4.66
CA THR A 41 -2.01 -6.33 -5.61
C THR A 41 -1.53 -5.93 -7.00
N ASN A 42 -1.94 -6.67 -8.03
CA ASN A 42 -1.66 -6.32 -9.42
C ASN A 42 -2.71 -5.34 -9.99
N PRO A 43 -2.35 -4.53 -11.01
CA PRO A 43 -3.32 -3.77 -11.77
C PRO A 43 -4.44 -4.67 -12.33
N GLY A 44 -5.68 -4.23 -12.18
CA GLY A 44 -6.87 -4.97 -12.63
C GLY A 44 -7.23 -6.18 -11.77
N GLU A 45 -6.45 -6.52 -10.74
CA GLU A 45 -6.75 -7.65 -9.85
C GLU A 45 -7.98 -7.35 -9.00
N VAL A 46 -9.08 -8.07 -9.23
CA VAL A 46 -10.28 -7.97 -8.41
C VAL A 46 -9.99 -8.55 -7.03
N HIS A 47 -10.18 -7.73 -6.00
CA HIS A 47 -9.97 -8.12 -4.61
C HIS A 47 -11.01 -7.51 -3.68
N ASP A 48 -11.15 -8.09 -2.49
CA ASP A 48 -11.95 -7.56 -1.38
C ASP A 48 -11.07 -7.35 -0.14
N GLY A 49 -11.65 -7.22 1.05
CA GLY A 49 -10.84 -7.36 2.25
C GLY A 49 -11.56 -7.12 3.56
N ARG A 50 -11.38 -8.02 4.52
CA ARG A 50 -12.00 -8.00 5.85
C ARG A 50 -10.97 -8.23 6.98
N PRO A 51 -11.14 -7.62 8.17
CA PRO A 51 -10.22 -7.86 9.27
C PRO A 51 -10.25 -9.35 9.64
N LEU A 52 -9.09 -9.90 10.00
CA LEU A 52 -8.98 -11.26 10.50
C LEU A 52 -8.82 -11.20 12.03
N GLY A 53 -9.74 -11.80 12.78
CA GLY A 53 -9.74 -11.79 14.24
C GLY A 53 -10.37 -10.51 14.83
N PRO A 54 -9.69 -9.77 15.73
CA PRO A 54 -10.22 -8.56 16.35
C PRO A 54 -10.78 -7.57 15.33
N PRO A 55 -11.75 -6.72 15.71
CA PRO A 55 -12.53 -5.94 14.75
C PRO A 55 -11.73 -4.82 14.08
N THR A 56 -10.48 -4.55 14.47
CA THR A 56 -9.69 -3.43 13.97
C THR A 56 -8.41 -3.90 13.29
N ARG A 57 -8.09 -3.23 12.17
CA ARG A 57 -6.81 -3.30 11.48
C ARG A 57 -6.42 -1.91 11.01
N ARG A 58 -5.13 -1.67 10.84
CA ARG A 58 -4.59 -0.45 10.22
C ARG A 58 -3.50 -0.86 9.25
N TRP A 59 -3.49 -0.26 8.07
CA TRP A 59 -2.57 -0.61 7.00
C TRP A 59 -2.16 0.63 6.23
N ARG A 60 -1.06 0.49 5.48
CA ARG A 60 -0.61 1.48 4.51
C ARG A 60 -0.30 0.77 3.21
N ILE A 61 -0.69 1.36 2.09
CA ILE A 61 -0.40 0.86 0.74
C ILE A 61 0.15 2.01 -0.09
N ALA A 62 1.28 1.76 -0.74
CA ALA A 62 1.82 2.60 -1.79
C ALA A 62 1.35 2.04 -3.14
N TYR A 63 0.70 2.89 -3.93
CA TYR A 63 0.27 2.55 -5.28
C TYR A 63 1.31 3.07 -6.28
N VAL A 64 1.81 2.18 -7.13
CA VAL A 64 2.85 2.46 -8.12
C VAL A 64 2.26 2.31 -9.52
N GLY A 65 2.42 3.36 -10.33
CA GLY A 65 1.98 3.40 -11.73
C GLY A 65 2.60 2.26 -12.55
N VAL A 66 1.84 1.76 -13.53
CA VAL A 66 2.29 0.70 -14.43
C VAL A 66 3.53 1.13 -15.21
N ASP A 67 3.58 2.37 -15.69
CA ASP A 67 4.70 2.98 -16.40
C ASP A 67 6.00 2.99 -15.56
N VAL A 68 5.88 3.32 -14.26
CA VAL A 68 6.99 3.28 -13.32
C VAL A 68 7.49 1.85 -13.14
N MET A 69 6.57 0.89 -12.93
CA MET A 69 6.93 -0.52 -12.80
C MET A 69 7.56 -1.09 -14.07
N THR A 70 7.04 -0.76 -15.25
CA THR A 70 7.63 -1.15 -16.55
C THR A 70 9.05 -0.62 -16.70
N THR A 71 9.29 0.63 -16.30
CA THR A 71 10.63 1.23 -16.31
C THR A 71 11.58 0.49 -15.36
N LEU A 72 11.13 0.19 -14.13
CA LEU A 72 11.95 -0.51 -13.14
C LEU A 72 12.25 -1.97 -13.51
N THR A 73 11.36 -2.61 -14.27
CA THR A 73 11.47 -4.02 -14.70
C THR A 73 11.93 -4.15 -16.15
N ALA A 74 12.51 -3.11 -16.74
CA ALA A 74 12.94 -3.13 -18.13
C ALA A 74 13.96 -4.25 -18.44
N SER A 75 14.84 -4.59 -17.49
CA SER A 75 15.75 -5.75 -17.60
C SER A 75 15.01 -7.08 -17.75
N GLU A 76 13.82 -7.17 -17.16
CA GLU A 76 12.93 -8.33 -17.17
C GLU A 76 11.89 -8.24 -18.30
N ARG A 77 12.22 -7.54 -19.39
CA ARG A 77 11.32 -7.32 -20.56
C ARG A 77 10.00 -6.64 -20.17
N GLY A 78 10.01 -5.81 -19.13
CA GLY A 78 8.83 -5.09 -18.65
C GLY A 78 7.75 -5.98 -18.01
N HIS A 79 8.07 -7.25 -17.69
CA HIS A 79 7.17 -8.09 -16.92
C HIS A 79 7.19 -7.65 -15.45
N ALA A 80 6.07 -7.10 -14.98
CA ALA A 80 5.93 -6.60 -13.61
C ALA A 80 4.89 -7.38 -12.80
N GLU A 81 4.42 -8.54 -13.27
CA GLU A 81 3.45 -9.32 -12.52
C GLU A 81 4.02 -9.75 -11.16
N ILE A 82 3.32 -9.37 -10.09
CA ILE A 82 3.63 -9.79 -8.73
C ILE A 82 2.94 -11.12 -8.47
N THR A 83 3.74 -12.18 -8.41
CA THR A 83 3.24 -13.54 -8.30
C THR A 83 2.86 -13.96 -6.88
N SER A 84 3.30 -13.20 -5.86
CA SER A 84 3.00 -13.48 -4.46
C SER A 84 2.19 -12.35 -3.83
N PRO A 85 0.91 -12.58 -3.47
CA PRO A 85 0.05 -11.57 -2.83
C PRO A 85 0.52 -11.22 -1.40
N VAL A 86 1.37 -12.08 -0.82
CA VAL A 86 2.08 -11.86 0.44
C VAL A 86 3.55 -12.14 0.26
N ILE A 87 4.41 -11.19 0.61
CA ILE A 87 5.87 -11.34 0.58
C ILE A 87 6.38 -11.28 2.03
N LYS A 88 7.05 -12.35 2.46
CA LYS A 88 7.65 -12.47 3.80
C LYS A 88 9.11 -12.03 3.78
N ASP A 89 9.32 -10.72 3.66
CA ASP A 89 10.66 -10.12 3.63
C ASP A 89 10.76 -8.96 4.63
N PRO A 90 11.45 -9.16 5.78
CA PRO A 90 11.63 -8.12 6.78
C PRO A 90 12.41 -6.88 6.31
N LEU A 91 13.25 -7.01 5.26
CA LEU A 91 13.93 -5.86 4.69
C LEU A 91 12.95 -5.00 3.88
N LEU A 92 12.12 -5.64 3.05
CA LEU A 92 11.11 -4.94 2.25
C LEU A 92 10.10 -4.19 3.12
N VAL A 93 9.64 -4.81 4.22
CA VAL A 93 8.77 -4.13 5.21
C VAL A 93 9.45 -2.87 5.78
N ARG A 94 10.73 -2.99 6.18
CA ARG A 94 11.49 -1.85 6.72
C ARG A 94 11.67 -0.72 5.69
N ILE A 95 11.89 -1.07 4.42
CA ILE A 95 11.98 -0.10 3.32
C ILE A 95 10.66 0.66 3.17
N LEU A 96 9.52 -0.05 3.14
CA LEU A 96 8.19 0.57 3.04
C LEU A 96 7.88 1.46 4.24
N GLN A 97 8.15 0.99 5.46
CA GLN A 97 7.99 1.80 6.69
C GLN A 97 8.85 3.08 6.62
N GLY A 98 10.10 2.97 6.17
CA GLY A 98 11.01 4.09 5.99
C GLY A 98 10.51 5.09 4.94
N LEU A 99 9.97 4.61 3.82
CA LEU A 99 9.35 5.42 2.77
C LEU A 99 8.18 6.24 3.34
N PHE A 100 7.23 5.58 3.99
CA PHE A 100 6.06 6.26 4.56
C PHE A 100 6.45 7.29 5.62
N ALA A 101 7.38 6.97 6.52
CA ALA A 101 7.86 7.91 7.52
C ALA A 101 8.53 9.16 6.88
N ARG A 102 9.23 8.99 5.75
CA ARG A 102 9.81 10.12 4.99
C ARG A 102 8.73 10.97 4.34
N LEU A 103 7.72 10.36 3.72
CA LEU A 103 6.60 11.05 3.09
C LEU A 103 5.77 11.84 4.10
N GLU A 104 5.48 11.28 5.27
CA GLU A 104 4.79 11.99 6.36
C GLU A 104 5.57 13.21 6.83
N ARG A 105 6.88 13.07 7.07
CA ARG A 105 7.73 14.21 7.42
C ARG A 105 7.72 15.28 6.34
N TRP A 106 7.71 14.89 5.06
CA TRP A 106 7.65 15.82 3.94
C TRP A 106 6.31 16.56 3.89
N ASN A 107 5.20 15.84 4.02
CA ASN A 107 3.85 16.42 4.05
C ASN A 107 3.69 17.41 5.22
N ASN A 108 4.13 17.04 6.43
CA ASN A 108 4.01 17.90 7.61
C ASN A 108 4.84 19.20 7.49
N ARG A 109 5.99 19.17 6.81
CA ARG A 109 6.75 20.41 6.51
C ARG A 109 5.99 21.36 5.59
N LYS A 110 5.26 20.83 4.60
CA LYS A 110 4.45 21.63 3.66
C LYS A 110 3.22 22.24 4.34
N THR A 111 2.60 21.51 5.29
CA THR A 111 1.44 22.01 6.04
C THR A 111 1.80 23.20 6.93
N HIS A 112 2.96 23.17 7.61
CA HIS A 112 3.40 24.32 8.42
C HIS A 112 3.81 25.55 7.60
N ALA A 113 4.23 25.38 6.34
CA ALA A 113 4.57 26.49 5.46
C ALA A 113 3.34 27.24 4.89
N SER A 114 2.14 26.65 4.98
CA SER A 114 0.89 27.24 4.47
C SER A 114 0.03 27.89 5.56
N THR A 115 0.32 27.67 6.85
CA THR A 115 -0.40 28.30 7.98
C THR A 115 0.19 29.64 8.42
N SER A 116 1.32 30.08 7.85
CA SER A 116 1.96 31.37 8.16
C SER A 116 1.54 32.53 7.24
N GLY A 117 0.56 32.34 6.36
CA GLY A 117 0.04 33.35 5.42
C GLY A 117 -1.23 34.06 5.88
N GLY A 118 -1.43 34.26 7.18
CA GLY A 118 -2.52 35.10 7.70
C GLY A 118 -2.09 36.56 7.77
N LEU A 119 -2.33 37.33 6.72
CA LEU A 119 -2.43 38.79 6.82
C LEU A 119 -3.67 39.31 6.08
N GLN A 120 -4.38 40.14 6.85
CA GLN A 120 -5.60 40.90 6.60
C GLN A 120 -5.50 41.79 5.35
N TRP A 121 -6.63 42.00 4.66
CA TRP A 121 -6.81 43.14 3.74
C TRP A 121 -8.07 43.91 4.14
N PRO A 122 -8.11 45.26 4.02
CA PRO A 122 -9.25 46.11 4.40
C PRO A 122 -10.57 45.74 3.73
#